data_AF-A0A6I3LLI9-F1
#
_entry.id   AF-A0A6I3LLI9-F1
#
_cell.length_a   1.000
_cell.length_b   1.000
_cell.length_c   1.000
_cell.angle_alpha   90.00
_cell.angle_beta   90.00
_cell.angle_gamma   90.00
#
_symmetry.space_group_name_H-M   'P 1'
#
loop_
_entity.id
_entity.type
_entity.pdbx_description
1 polymer ?
#
loop_
_entity_poly.entity_id
_entity_poly.type
_entity_poly.pdbx_seq_one_letter_code
_entity_poly.pdbx_strand_id
1 'polypeptide(L)'
;MRLKIYLKCIFLFYFITSTCFVLANEIQNWPTTLKMKDIGVVQTHFDFSFNNQDNTFFAESPKGSDKLILGGIKAGVARLFNKKLEAGSLIKIQKGEIKGDSLKGVMTTMFGNFYFRAIKTNDRIHGMLLNGKKEAVGLFDSDLNLNIKKKDYKAIWHDIEKITQDKIYNRSVLDSKKWHTFKKQMDNSCEKFRDDLEFLMGFYYFSNDLGFSHYSAFIAWEDWDKYIKSQTTDFPHKYLDSDTYYVKISSFSGSLEDMNKVLDQVAQKQFKNLVIDLRDNSGGSIDAGMTFAERLVKQDIVAGVFLTRKYYNKNNSLPTKQELNQYDVFSKANYELLLKGISEKEGIVLKVEAKNTIAYQKLYFLVNEKTASTCEPILQGFKENKMALIIGKKSAGKMLNAEEFKIRDGYTLFLPTAMYITSQGKVLDQIGVEPDILVKEAFSEDSILKYIKN
;
A
#
# COMPACT_ATOMS: atom_id res chain seq x y z
N MET A 1 41.38 41.58 -7.41
CA MET A 1 40.09 42.09 -7.94
C MET A 1 39.06 42.00 -6.79
N ARG A 2 39.26 42.75 -5.69
CA ARG A 2 38.50 43.98 -5.29
C ARG A 2 36.99 43.79 -5.45
N LEU A 3 36.18 43.58 -4.42
CA LEU A 3 35.88 44.36 -3.20
C LEU A 3 35.53 45.84 -3.48
N LYS A 4 34.29 46.19 -3.13
CA LYS A 4 33.65 47.51 -2.89
C LYS A 4 32.76 48.10 -4.00
N ILE A 5 31.75 48.83 -3.47
CA ILE A 5 30.86 49.88 -4.01
C ILE A 5 29.64 49.34 -4.78
N TYR A 6 28.37 49.42 -4.31
CA TYR A 6 27.64 50.63 -3.91
C TYR A 6 26.48 50.37 -2.93
N LEU A 7 26.60 50.96 -1.73
CA LEU A 7 25.49 51.62 -1.05
C LEU A 7 25.17 52.90 -1.85
N LYS A 8 23.93 53.05 -2.32
CA LYS A 8 23.19 54.31 -2.60
C LYS A 8 22.20 54.06 -3.74
N CYS A 9 20.92 53.95 -3.38
CA CYS A 9 19.79 54.57 -4.07
C CYS A 9 18.54 54.32 -3.21
N ILE A 10 18.46 55.06 -2.10
CA ILE A 10 17.21 55.43 -1.45
C ILE A 10 16.73 56.69 -2.19
N PHE A 11 15.41 56.79 -2.41
CA PHE A 11 14.64 57.88 -3.03
C PHE A 11 14.58 57.89 -4.57
N LEU A 12 13.51 57.32 -5.15
CA LEU A 12 12.29 58.07 -5.55
C LEU A 12 11.38 57.12 -6.35
N PHE A 13 10.30 56.62 -5.75
CA PHE A 13 9.10 56.25 -6.51
C PHE A 13 7.89 56.41 -5.57
N TYR A 14 7.30 57.60 -5.62
CA TYR A 14 6.06 57.95 -4.95
C TYR A 14 4.89 57.56 -5.88
N PHE A 15 3.94 56.79 -5.32
CA PHE A 15 2.51 56.71 -5.66
C PHE A 15 2.08 56.35 -7.09
N ILE A 16 1.69 55.08 -7.28
CA ILE A 16 0.29 54.75 -7.56
C ILE A 16 -0.08 53.60 -6.62
N THR A 17 -0.78 53.91 -5.52
CA THR A 17 -1.51 52.93 -4.73
C THR A 17 -2.71 52.48 -5.56
N SER A 18 -2.56 51.41 -6.33
CA SER A 18 -3.69 50.53 -6.58
C SER A 18 -3.63 49.45 -5.51
N THR A 19 -4.21 49.76 -4.35
CA THR A 19 -4.61 48.75 -3.38
C THR A 19 -5.66 47.89 -4.08
N CYS A 20 -5.19 46.90 -4.85
CA CYS A 20 -5.99 45.73 -5.11
C CYS A 20 -6.07 45.02 -3.77
N PHE A 21 -7.08 45.39 -2.96
CA PHE A 21 -7.55 44.57 -1.87
C PHE A 21 -8.01 43.24 -2.49
N VAL A 22 -7.07 42.33 -2.71
CA VAL A 22 -7.40 40.90 -2.66
C VAL A 22 -7.80 40.73 -1.20
N LEU A 23 -9.10 40.75 -0.93
CA LEU A 23 -9.62 40.32 0.36
C LEU A 23 -8.98 38.95 0.61
N ALA A 24 -8.12 38.87 1.62
CA ALA A 24 -7.58 37.59 2.03
C ALA A 24 -8.80 36.76 2.43
N ASN A 25 -9.15 35.78 1.58
CA ASN A 25 -10.26 34.89 1.84
C ASN A 25 -10.08 34.30 3.22
N GLU A 26 -11.11 34.40 4.06
CA GLU A 26 -11.09 33.90 5.44
C GLU A 26 -10.69 32.43 5.45
N ILE A 27 -9.67 32.10 6.24
CA ILE A 27 -9.25 30.71 6.44
C ILE A 27 -10.16 30.12 7.50
N GLN A 28 -10.90 29.10 7.11
CA GLN A 28 -11.76 28.34 8.00
C GLN A 28 -11.05 27.04 8.36
N ASN A 29 -10.93 26.73 9.65
CA ASN A 29 -10.38 25.45 10.12
C ASN A 29 -11.53 24.45 10.26
N TRP A 30 -11.44 23.36 9.51
CA TRP A 30 -12.49 22.33 9.45
C TRP A 30 -11.96 21.02 10.03
N PRO A 31 -12.50 20.54 11.15
CA PRO A 31 -12.26 19.18 11.60
C PRO A 31 -12.69 18.19 10.52
N THR A 32 -11.84 17.21 10.22
CA THR A 32 -11.99 16.30 9.07
C THR A 32 -11.73 14.86 9.48
N THR A 33 -12.64 13.98 9.08
CA THR A 33 -12.41 12.54 8.99
C THR A 33 -12.10 12.16 7.55
N LEU A 34 -10.90 11.66 7.32
CA LEU A 34 -10.44 11.13 6.04
C LEU A 34 -10.46 9.61 6.11
N LYS A 35 -11.17 8.95 5.18
CA LYS A 35 -11.18 7.49 5.09
C LYS A 35 -10.51 7.07 3.80
N MET A 36 -9.43 6.32 3.89
CA MET A 36 -8.65 5.85 2.74
C MET A 36 -8.21 4.41 2.94
N LYS A 37 -8.13 3.63 1.87
CA LYS A 37 -7.70 2.22 1.91
C LYS A 37 -6.38 2.02 2.66
N ASP A 38 -5.40 2.89 2.43
CA ASP A 38 -4.03 2.65 2.88
C ASP A 38 -3.75 3.07 4.34
N ILE A 39 -4.51 4.04 4.86
CA ILE A 39 -4.29 4.63 6.20
C ILE A 39 -5.51 4.48 7.13
N GLY A 40 -6.62 3.97 6.59
CA GLY A 40 -7.85 3.73 7.33
C GLY A 40 -8.64 5.00 7.62
N VAL A 41 -9.20 5.12 8.82
CA VAL A 41 -10.02 6.26 9.28
C VAL A 41 -9.17 7.22 10.10
N VAL A 42 -8.81 8.36 9.51
CA VAL A 42 -7.88 9.33 10.10
C VAL A 42 -8.62 10.61 10.44
N GLN A 43 -8.49 11.10 11.67
CA GLN A 43 -8.99 12.40 12.09
C GLN A 43 -7.86 13.45 12.03
N THR A 44 -8.13 14.58 11.38
CA THR A 44 -7.21 15.72 11.20
C THR A 44 -8.03 17.00 11.02
N HIS A 45 -7.40 18.13 10.70
CA HIS A 45 -8.10 19.36 10.33
C HIS A 45 -7.64 19.85 8.97
N PHE A 46 -8.53 20.48 8.22
CA PHE A 46 -8.21 21.17 6.98
C PHE A 46 -8.47 22.66 7.10
N ASP A 47 -7.48 23.46 6.71
CA ASP A 47 -7.65 24.89 6.50
C ASP A 47 -8.22 25.11 5.10
N PHE A 48 -9.47 25.55 5.01
CA PHE A 48 -10.15 25.91 3.77
C PHE A 48 -10.14 27.41 3.55
N SER A 49 -9.89 27.81 2.30
CA SER A 49 -10.02 29.19 1.85
C SER A 49 -10.90 29.21 0.60
N PHE A 50 -12.08 29.80 0.70
CA PHE A 50 -13.06 29.88 -0.39
C PHE A 50 -13.01 31.25 -1.06
N ASN A 51 -12.89 31.26 -2.39
CA ASN A 51 -12.96 32.46 -3.22
C ASN A 51 -14.25 32.43 -4.05
N ASN A 52 -15.26 33.16 -3.59
CA ASN A 52 -16.55 33.24 -4.27
C ASN A 52 -16.50 34.06 -5.57
N GLN A 53 -15.53 34.97 -5.73
CA GLN A 53 -15.39 35.78 -6.95
C GLN A 53 -14.88 34.91 -8.12
N ASP A 54 -13.88 34.08 -7.84
CA ASP A 54 -13.27 33.21 -8.85
C ASP A 54 -13.89 31.81 -8.91
N ASN A 55 -14.92 31.53 -8.10
CA ASN A 55 -15.50 30.19 -7.92
C ASN A 55 -14.43 29.12 -7.67
N THR A 56 -13.47 29.42 -6.80
CA THR A 56 -12.36 28.52 -6.48
C THR A 56 -12.18 28.34 -4.99
N PHE A 57 -11.53 27.25 -4.58
CA PHE A 57 -11.13 27.06 -3.20
C PHE A 57 -9.73 26.47 -3.10
N PHE A 58 -9.11 26.70 -1.95
CA PHE A 58 -7.89 26.05 -1.51
C PHE A 58 -8.20 25.28 -0.22
N ALA A 59 -7.56 24.12 -0.05
CA ALA A 59 -7.66 23.34 1.18
C ALA A 59 -6.32 22.70 1.51
N GLU A 60 -5.92 22.66 2.78
CA GLU A 60 -4.73 21.92 3.19
C GLU A 60 -4.82 21.36 4.61
N SER A 61 -4.14 20.23 4.83
CA SER A 61 -3.90 19.68 6.17
C SER A 61 -3.02 20.65 7.00
N PRO A 62 -2.83 20.44 8.32
CA PRO A 62 -2.15 21.40 9.18
C PRO A 62 -0.79 21.88 8.64
N LYS A 63 -0.54 23.18 8.70
CA LYS A 63 0.75 23.75 8.27
C LYS A 63 1.89 23.30 9.19
N GLY A 64 3.06 23.06 8.61
CA GLY A 64 4.28 22.73 9.35
C GLY A 64 4.42 21.26 9.74
N SER A 65 3.49 20.40 9.33
CA SER A 65 3.57 18.94 9.57
C SER A 65 4.81 18.32 8.94
N ASP A 66 5.26 18.83 7.79
CA ASP A 66 6.50 18.38 7.15
C ASP A 66 7.73 18.59 8.03
N LYS A 67 7.79 19.68 8.82
CA LYS A 67 8.89 19.94 9.75
C LYS A 67 8.86 18.99 10.95
N LEU A 68 7.67 18.58 11.39
CA LEU A 68 7.50 17.60 12.46
C LEU A 68 8.03 16.22 12.04
N ILE A 69 7.89 15.88 10.75
CA ILE A 69 8.33 14.59 10.20
C ILE A 69 9.79 14.66 9.73
N LEU A 70 10.14 15.61 8.87
CA LEU A 70 11.44 15.68 8.21
C LEU A 70 12.52 16.38 9.06
N GLY A 71 12.10 17.25 9.99
CA GLY A 71 12.98 18.23 10.66
C GLY A 71 13.18 19.50 9.81
N GLY A 72 13.49 20.62 10.47
CA GLY A 72 13.46 21.96 9.85
C GLY A 72 14.34 22.14 8.61
N ILE A 73 15.60 21.67 8.65
CA ILE A 73 16.54 21.80 7.53
C ILE A 73 16.10 20.95 6.34
N LYS A 74 15.78 19.67 6.58
CA LYS A 74 15.35 18.75 5.53
C LYS A 74 14.00 19.15 4.92
N ALA A 75 13.07 19.64 5.73
CA ALA A 75 11.81 20.20 5.24
C ALA A 75 12.05 21.40 4.32
N GLY A 76 12.94 22.32 4.70
CA GLY A 76 13.31 23.47 3.86
C GLY A 76 13.86 23.03 2.49
N VAL A 77 14.77 22.06 2.47
CA VAL A 77 15.30 21.50 1.20
C VAL A 77 14.21 20.78 0.42
N ALA A 78 13.39 19.94 1.08
CA ALA A 78 12.32 19.19 0.42
C ALA A 78 11.32 20.11 -0.29
N ARG A 79 10.98 21.27 0.29
CA ARG A 79 10.10 22.27 -0.33
C ARG A 79 10.64 22.85 -1.62
N LEU A 80 11.97 23.00 -1.75
CA LEU A 80 12.60 23.54 -2.97
C LEU A 80 12.49 22.59 -4.17
N PHE A 81 12.49 21.29 -3.92
CA PHE A 81 12.52 20.26 -4.97
C PHE A 81 11.21 19.48 -5.12
N ASN A 82 10.35 19.50 -4.11
CA ASN A 82 9.07 18.82 -4.11
C ASN A 82 7.93 19.81 -3.95
N LYS A 83 7.36 20.23 -5.08
CA LYS A 83 6.18 21.10 -5.13
C LYS A 83 5.02 20.56 -4.29
N LYS A 84 4.94 19.25 -4.00
CA LYS A 84 3.87 18.70 -3.14
C LYS A 84 3.96 19.17 -1.69
N LEU A 85 5.15 19.48 -1.18
CA LEU A 85 5.39 19.90 0.20
C LEU A 85 5.55 21.42 0.38
N GLU A 86 5.45 22.21 -0.69
CA GLU A 86 5.78 23.65 -0.73
C GLU A 86 5.13 24.50 0.38
N ALA A 87 3.91 24.14 0.83
CA ALA A 87 3.18 24.83 1.91
C ALA A 87 3.46 24.28 3.32
N GLY A 88 4.21 23.18 3.42
CA GLY A 88 4.50 22.47 4.68
C GLY A 88 3.35 21.61 5.23
N SER A 89 2.27 21.49 4.47
CA SER A 89 1.15 20.58 4.69
C SER A 89 1.41 19.21 4.03
N LEU A 90 0.82 18.15 4.57
CA LEU A 90 0.95 16.77 4.06
C LEU A 90 -0.05 16.47 2.94
N ILE A 91 -1.20 17.15 2.96
CA ILE A 91 -2.28 17.03 1.99
C ILE A 91 -2.72 18.43 1.56
N LYS A 92 -2.99 18.61 0.25
CA LYS A 92 -3.50 19.88 -0.27
C LYS A 92 -4.37 19.76 -1.51
N ILE A 93 -5.22 20.76 -1.72
CA ILE A 93 -5.96 21.06 -2.95
C ILE A 93 -5.59 22.49 -3.33
N GLN A 94 -4.76 22.66 -4.36
CA GLN A 94 -4.17 23.98 -4.67
C GLN A 94 -5.12 24.94 -5.39
N LYS A 95 -5.99 24.42 -6.26
CA LYS A 95 -6.97 25.21 -7.02
C LYS A 95 -8.19 24.34 -7.31
N GLY A 96 -9.02 24.15 -6.30
CA GLY A 96 -10.31 23.50 -6.45
C GLY A 96 -11.33 24.45 -7.10
N GLU A 97 -12.34 23.88 -7.74
CA GLU A 97 -13.45 24.58 -8.40
C GLU A 97 -14.71 24.46 -7.57
N ILE A 98 -15.49 25.53 -7.52
CA ILE A 98 -16.80 25.62 -6.88
C ILE A 98 -17.86 25.75 -7.97
N LYS A 99 -18.94 24.97 -7.88
CA LYS A 99 -20.13 25.13 -8.73
C LYS A 99 -21.39 24.89 -7.90
N GLY A 100 -22.05 25.98 -7.49
CA GLY A 100 -23.08 25.91 -6.44
C GLY A 100 -22.47 25.29 -5.19
N ASP A 101 -23.11 24.27 -4.64
CA ASP A 101 -22.63 23.53 -3.46
C ASP A 101 -21.56 22.48 -3.80
N SER A 102 -21.27 22.25 -5.08
CA SER A 102 -20.29 21.25 -5.50
C SER A 102 -18.86 21.78 -5.43
N LEU A 103 -17.99 21.03 -4.78
CA LEU A 103 -16.54 21.24 -4.77
C LEU A 103 -15.85 20.14 -5.58
N LYS A 104 -14.89 20.52 -6.43
CA LYS A 104 -14.06 19.58 -7.20
C LYS A 104 -12.61 20.01 -7.20
N GLY A 105 -11.68 19.06 -7.26
CA GLY A 105 -10.26 19.39 -7.36
C GLY A 105 -9.37 18.18 -7.42
N VAL A 106 -8.06 18.41 -7.34
CA VAL A 106 -7.05 17.36 -7.19
C VAL A 106 -6.46 17.47 -5.79
N MET A 107 -6.76 16.47 -4.95
CA MET A 107 -6.14 16.31 -3.64
C MET A 107 -4.78 15.63 -3.83
N THR A 108 -3.73 16.36 -3.51
CA THR A 108 -2.34 15.90 -3.59
C THR A 108 -1.88 15.46 -2.21
N THR A 109 -1.36 14.25 -2.11
CA THR A 109 -0.80 13.65 -0.90
C THR A 109 0.63 13.20 -1.14
N MET A 110 1.29 12.69 -0.10
CA MET A 110 2.60 12.03 -0.23
C MET A 110 2.53 10.73 -1.06
N PHE A 111 1.38 10.04 -1.07
CA PHE A 111 1.20 8.76 -1.76
C PHE A 111 0.70 8.88 -3.20
N GLY A 112 0.24 10.07 -3.60
CA GLY A 112 -0.33 10.25 -4.92
C GLY A 112 -1.37 11.37 -4.99
N ASN A 113 -2.00 11.46 -6.16
CA ASN A 113 -3.04 12.44 -6.43
C ASN A 113 -4.39 11.71 -6.51
N PHE A 114 -5.42 12.32 -5.94
CA PHE A 114 -6.79 11.82 -5.95
C PHE A 114 -7.70 12.91 -6.50
N TYR A 115 -8.68 12.53 -7.32
CA TYR A 115 -9.74 13.47 -7.68
C TYR A 115 -10.68 13.62 -6.50
N PHE A 116 -10.80 14.85 -6.02
CA PHE A 116 -11.69 15.23 -4.94
C PHE A 116 -13.03 15.69 -5.51
N ARG A 117 -14.12 15.15 -4.99
CA ARG A 117 -15.49 15.60 -5.29
C ARG A 117 -16.30 15.62 -4.01
N ALA A 118 -16.84 16.78 -3.64
CA ALA A 118 -17.63 16.94 -2.43
C ALA A 118 -18.83 17.86 -2.65
N ILE A 119 -19.77 17.79 -1.71
CA ILE A 119 -20.86 18.75 -1.53
C ILE A 119 -20.58 19.51 -0.25
N LYS A 120 -20.66 20.84 -0.32
CA LYS A 120 -20.51 21.75 0.80
C LYS A 120 -21.87 22.28 1.21
N THR A 121 -22.14 22.22 2.51
CA THR A 121 -23.26 22.89 3.18
C THR A 121 -22.69 23.99 4.09
N ASN A 122 -23.50 24.49 5.02
CA ASN A 122 -23.06 25.53 5.96
C ASN A 122 -22.02 25.01 6.94
N ASP A 123 -22.22 23.82 7.48
CA ASP A 123 -21.43 23.23 8.57
C ASP A 123 -20.73 21.92 8.18
N ARG A 124 -21.00 21.38 6.99
CA ARG A 124 -20.41 20.12 6.54
C ARG A 124 -19.91 20.15 5.10
N ILE A 125 -18.77 19.52 4.85
CA ILE A 125 -18.22 19.20 3.52
C ILE A 125 -18.06 17.68 3.44
N HIS A 126 -18.89 17.01 2.64
CA HIS A 126 -18.85 15.56 2.51
C HIS A 126 -18.66 15.15 1.06
N GLY A 127 -17.79 14.17 0.83
CA GLY A 127 -17.41 13.76 -0.52
C GLY A 127 -16.59 12.49 -0.60
N MET A 128 -16.10 12.24 -1.81
CA MET A 128 -15.33 11.06 -2.18
C MET A 128 -14.01 11.43 -2.84
N LEU A 129 -13.07 10.50 -2.72
CA LEU A 129 -11.79 10.52 -3.40
C LEU A 129 -11.81 9.46 -4.48
N LEU A 130 -11.39 9.83 -5.69
CA LEU A 130 -11.34 8.94 -6.84
C LEU A 130 -9.92 8.74 -7.36
N ASN A 131 -9.63 7.55 -7.87
CA ASN A 131 -8.38 7.27 -8.56
C ASN A 131 -8.39 7.73 -10.04
N GLY A 132 -7.31 7.45 -10.76
CA GLY A 132 -7.17 7.78 -12.20
C GLY A 132 -8.29 7.21 -13.11
N LYS A 133 -8.93 6.11 -12.70
CA LYS A 133 -10.03 5.46 -13.41
C LYS A 133 -11.41 5.97 -12.98
N LYS A 134 -11.46 6.99 -12.11
CA LYS A 134 -12.68 7.54 -11.50
C LYS A 134 -13.40 6.57 -10.56
N GLU A 135 -12.71 5.55 -10.07
CA GLU A 135 -13.24 4.62 -9.06
C GLU A 135 -13.08 5.24 -7.67
N ALA A 136 -14.07 5.05 -6.79
CA ALA A 136 -14.02 5.54 -5.43
C ALA A 136 -12.99 4.77 -4.59
N VAL A 137 -12.06 5.50 -3.98
CA VAL A 137 -10.94 4.94 -3.19
C VAL A 137 -10.84 5.54 -1.78
N GLY A 138 -11.76 6.43 -1.43
CA GLY A 138 -11.83 7.02 -0.11
C GLY A 138 -13.00 7.99 0.06
N LEU A 139 -13.21 8.42 1.29
CA LEU A 139 -14.22 9.38 1.69
C LEU A 139 -13.56 10.56 2.41
N PHE A 140 -14.17 11.72 2.25
CA PHE A 140 -13.76 12.95 2.90
C PHE A 140 -14.98 13.55 3.61
N ASP A 141 -14.88 13.77 4.91
CA ASP A 141 -15.97 14.31 5.71
C ASP A 141 -15.42 15.36 6.67
N SER A 142 -15.69 16.63 6.40
CA SER A 142 -15.43 17.71 7.33
C SER A 142 -16.73 18.22 7.93
N ASP A 143 -16.75 18.40 9.24
CA ASP A 143 -17.91 18.87 10.00
C ASP A 143 -17.43 19.86 11.07
N LEU A 144 -17.95 21.09 11.07
CA LEU A 144 -17.57 22.13 12.04
C LEU A 144 -17.98 21.76 13.48
N ASN A 145 -18.93 20.84 13.66
CA ASN A 145 -19.37 20.35 14.96
C ASN A 145 -18.56 19.11 15.42
N LEU A 146 -17.69 18.55 14.57
CA LEU A 146 -16.87 17.41 14.93
C LEU A 146 -15.79 17.81 15.94
N ASN A 147 -15.84 17.22 17.12
CA ASN A 147 -14.83 17.40 18.15
C ASN A 147 -13.71 16.35 18.02
N ILE A 148 -12.59 16.74 17.43
CA ILE A 148 -11.39 15.88 17.34
C ILE A 148 -10.58 16.02 18.63
N LYS A 149 -10.54 14.94 19.41
CA LYS A 149 -9.71 14.87 20.61
C LYS A 149 -8.30 14.41 20.24
N LYS A 150 -7.29 15.19 20.64
CA LYS A 150 -5.89 14.77 20.55
C LYS A 150 -5.71 13.47 21.34
N LYS A 151 -5.20 12.44 20.68
CA LYS A 151 -4.90 11.14 21.30
C LYS A 151 -3.53 11.15 21.96
N ASP A 152 -3.29 10.19 22.85
CA ASP A 152 -1.98 9.97 23.44
C ASP A 152 -1.09 9.17 22.49
N TYR A 153 -0.52 9.86 21.51
CA TYR A 153 0.36 9.27 20.50
C TYR A 153 1.61 8.63 21.09
N LYS A 154 2.07 9.07 22.27
CA LYS A 154 3.20 8.43 22.97
C LYS A 154 2.78 7.07 23.50
N ALA A 155 1.59 6.97 24.08
CA ALA A 155 1.08 5.69 24.57
C ALA A 155 0.71 4.73 23.42
N ILE A 156 0.17 5.23 22.31
CA ILE A 156 -0.05 4.45 21.08
C ILE A 156 1.29 3.90 20.56
N TRP A 157 2.33 4.74 20.46
CA TRP A 157 3.67 4.30 20.05
C TRP A 157 4.27 3.28 21.02
N HIS A 158 4.11 3.47 22.33
CA HIS A 158 4.58 2.51 23.33
C HIS A 158 3.94 1.13 23.16
N ASP A 159 2.63 1.07 22.89
CA ASP A 159 1.95 -0.20 22.61
C ASP A 159 2.50 -0.86 21.33
N ILE A 160 2.68 -0.07 20.26
CA ILE A 160 3.28 -0.57 19.00
C ILE A 160 4.67 -1.14 19.26
N GLU A 161 5.54 -0.39 19.96
CA GLU A 161 6.90 -0.81 20.27
C GLU A 161 6.91 -2.13 21.05
N LYS A 162 6.07 -2.22 22.10
CA LYS A 162 5.97 -3.41 22.94
C LYS A 162 5.50 -4.63 22.15
N ILE A 163 4.43 -4.48 21.37
CA ILE A 163 3.91 -5.58 20.53
C ILE A 163 4.98 -6.02 19.53
N THR A 164 5.68 -5.08 18.90
CA THR A 164 6.77 -5.39 17.96
C THR A 164 7.91 -6.15 18.64
N GLN A 165 8.36 -5.71 19.81
CA GLN A 165 9.37 -6.42 20.61
C GLN A 165 8.96 -7.86 20.91
N ASP A 166 7.70 -8.06 21.29
CA ASP A 166 7.16 -9.35 21.72
C ASP A 166 6.94 -10.31 20.55
N LYS A 167 6.54 -9.80 19.38
CA LYS A 167 5.92 -10.61 18.31
C LYS A 167 6.67 -10.62 16.98
N ILE A 168 7.61 -9.72 16.72
CA ILE A 168 8.31 -9.68 15.41
C ILE A 168 8.96 -11.02 15.06
N TYR A 169 8.90 -11.39 13.78
CA TYR A 169 9.39 -12.70 13.30
C TYR A 169 10.85 -13.00 13.66
N ASN A 170 11.74 -12.00 13.73
CA ASN A 170 13.15 -12.20 14.09
C ASN A 170 13.62 -11.04 14.98
N ARG A 171 14.11 -11.36 16.18
CA ARG A 171 14.56 -10.37 17.17
C ARG A 171 15.77 -9.57 16.72
N SER A 172 16.65 -10.14 15.90
CA SER A 172 17.87 -9.45 15.46
C SER A 172 17.59 -8.20 14.63
N VAL A 173 16.38 -8.08 14.06
CA VAL A 173 15.90 -6.86 13.39
C VAL A 173 15.90 -5.68 14.35
N LEU A 174 15.54 -5.92 15.62
CA LEU A 174 15.48 -4.91 16.67
C LEU A 174 16.88 -4.44 17.10
N ASP A 175 17.91 -5.24 16.83
CA ASP A 175 19.30 -4.88 17.10
C ASP A 175 19.91 -4.00 15.99
N SER A 176 19.22 -3.85 14.86
CA SER A 176 19.74 -3.13 13.70
C SER A 176 19.82 -1.61 13.92
N LYS A 177 20.81 -0.95 13.30
CA LYS A 177 20.92 0.52 13.30
C LYS A 177 19.67 1.20 12.74
N LYS A 178 19.02 0.57 11.75
CA LYS A 178 17.79 1.04 11.11
C LYS A 178 16.64 1.08 12.11
N TRP A 179 16.43 0.00 12.86
CA TRP A 179 15.43 -0.05 13.93
C TRP A 179 15.69 1.00 15.02
N HIS A 180 16.93 1.10 15.51
CA HIS A 180 17.30 2.08 16.53
C HIS A 180 17.04 3.52 16.08
N THR A 181 17.30 3.82 14.80
CA THR A 181 17.03 5.13 14.20
C THR A 181 15.53 5.41 14.14
N PHE A 182 14.76 4.47 13.60
CA PHE A 182 13.30 4.54 13.53
C PHE A 182 12.67 4.77 14.91
N LYS A 183 13.04 3.94 15.89
CA LYS A 183 12.57 4.06 17.27
C LYS A 183 12.87 5.43 17.85
N LYS A 184 14.12 5.90 17.73
CA LYS A 184 14.53 7.22 18.22
C LYS A 184 13.74 8.35 17.55
N GLN A 185 13.42 8.23 16.26
CA GLN A 185 12.60 9.23 15.56
C GLN A 185 11.17 9.26 16.11
N MET A 186 10.55 8.10 16.31
CA MET A 186 9.23 8.00 16.93
C MET A 186 9.21 8.55 18.36
N ASP A 187 10.15 8.11 19.21
CA ASP A 187 10.28 8.56 20.61
C ASP A 187 10.33 10.10 20.71
N ASN A 188 11.03 10.76 19.79
CA ASN A 188 11.21 12.22 19.79
C ASN A 188 10.04 13.01 19.17
N SER A 189 9.15 12.35 18.42
CA SER A 189 8.13 13.01 17.61
C SER A 189 6.71 12.80 18.13
N CYS A 190 6.43 11.68 18.81
CA CYS A 190 5.06 11.30 19.19
C CYS A 190 4.30 12.39 19.97
N GLU A 191 4.94 13.04 20.95
CA GLU A 191 4.28 14.09 21.75
C GLU A 191 3.97 15.36 20.94
N LYS A 192 4.72 15.60 19.85
CA LYS A 192 4.61 16.78 19.00
C LYS A 192 3.53 16.65 17.93
N PHE A 193 3.15 15.43 17.57
CA PHE A 193 2.06 15.22 16.61
C PHE A 193 0.75 15.76 17.17
N ARG A 194 -0.01 16.40 16.29
CA ARG A 194 -1.25 17.09 16.61
C ARG A 194 -2.46 16.21 16.40
N ASP A 195 -2.40 15.34 15.40
CA ASP A 195 -3.53 14.52 14.96
C ASP A 195 -3.08 13.17 14.36
N ASP A 196 -4.06 12.36 13.94
CA ASP A 196 -3.82 11.00 13.47
C ASP A 196 -3.02 10.99 12.16
N LEU A 197 -3.23 12.01 11.32
CA LEU A 197 -2.55 12.12 10.03
C LEU A 197 -1.05 12.30 10.24
N GLU A 198 -0.65 13.22 11.12
CA GLU A 198 0.77 13.45 11.41
C GLU A 198 1.44 12.23 12.04
N PHE A 199 0.76 11.57 12.99
CA PHE A 199 1.29 10.36 13.63
C PHE A 199 1.52 9.24 12.62
N LEU A 200 0.51 8.92 11.82
CA LEU A 200 0.61 7.84 10.82
C LEU A 200 1.64 8.20 9.74
N MET A 201 1.66 9.44 9.25
CA MET A 201 2.63 9.85 8.23
C MET A 201 4.05 9.86 8.78
N GLY A 202 4.24 10.26 10.03
CA GLY A 202 5.51 10.14 10.74
C GLY A 202 5.96 8.68 10.82
N PHE A 203 5.07 7.79 11.29
CA PHE A 203 5.33 6.36 11.38
C PHE A 203 5.78 5.78 10.03
N TYR A 204 5.02 5.98 8.96
CA TYR A 204 5.34 5.47 7.63
C TYR A 204 6.63 6.04 7.07
N TYR A 205 6.88 7.34 7.27
CA TYR A 205 8.10 7.98 6.80
C TYR A 205 9.34 7.42 7.52
N PHE A 206 9.27 7.25 8.84
CA PHE A 206 10.39 6.74 9.63
C PHE A 206 10.61 5.23 9.44
N SER A 207 9.54 4.46 9.19
CA SER A 207 9.63 3.00 9.02
C SER A 207 10.07 2.56 7.62
N ASN A 208 10.08 3.46 6.64
CA ASN A 208 10.29 3.14 5.22
C ASN A 208 11.63 2.45 4.90
N ASP A 209 12.67 2.62 5.73
CA ASP A 209 14.00 2.03 5.51
C ASP A 209 14.35 0.90 6.50
N LEU A 210 13.36 0.30 7.17
CA LEU A 210 13.61 -0.76 8.15
C LEU A 210 14.24 -2.03 7.56
N GLY A 211 14.17 -2.23 6.24
CA GLY A 211 14.77 -3.37 5.55
C GLY A 211 13.97 -4.67 5.68
N PHE A 212 12.68 -4.55 6.02
CA PHE A 212 11.71 -5.64 6.02
C PHE A 212 10.31 -5.09 5.68
N SER A 213 9.44 -5.91 5.10
CA SER A 213 8.10 -5.48 4.67
C SER A 213 7.00 -5.73 5.72
N HIS A 214 5.75 -5.39 5.37
CA HIS A 214 4.53 -5.63 6.16
C HIS A 214 4.55 -5.05 7.58
N TYR A 215 5.22 -3.89 7.76
CA TYR A 215 5.21 -3.15 9.03
C TYR A 215 4.51 -1.80 8.86
N SER A 216 3.26 -1.72 9.32
CA SER A 216 2.42 -0.54 9.16
C SER A 216 1.45 -0.37 10.32
N ALA A 217 1.07 0.86 10.62
CA ALA A 217 -0.02 1.16 11.55
C ALA A 217 -1.15 1.88 10.80
N PHE A 218 -2.39 1.59 11.14
CA PHE A 218 -3.58 2.24 10.55
C PHE A 218 -4.72 2.25 11.57
N ILE A 219 -5.79 2.98 11.29
CA ILE A 219 -7.03 2.96 12.10
C ILE A 219 -8.10 2.22 11.29
N ALA A 220 -8.56 1.07 11.78
CA ALA A 220 -9.42 0.18 10.99
C ALA A 220 -10.68 0.89 10.45
N TRP A 221 -11.03 0.61 9.18
CA TRP A 221 -12.29 1.03 8.58
C TRP A 221 -13.21 -0.19 8.45
N GLU A 222 -13.99 -0.45 9.50
CA GLU A 222 -14.79 -1.69 9.65
C GLU A 222 -15.78 -1.95 8.49
N ASP A 223 -16.27 -0.90 7.82
CA ASP A 223 -17.22 -1.01 6.70
C ASP A 223 -16.58 -1.05 5.30
N TRP A 224 -15.24 -1.04 5.18
CA TRP A 224 -14.57 -0.97 3.87
C TRP A 224 -14.95 -2.14 2.95
N ASP A 225 -14.92 -3.36 3.47
CA ASP A 225 -15.26 -4.56 2.68
C ASP A 225 -16.72 -4.54 2.23
N LYS A 226 -17.62 -3.95 3.02
CA LYS A 226 -19.03 -3.75 2.65
C LYS A 226 -19.17 -2.68 1.57
N TYR A 227 -18.36 -1.62 1.63
CA TYR A 227 -18.32 -0.56 0.61
C TYR A 227 -17.83 -1.12 -0.74
N ILE A 228 -16.80 -1.96 -0.75
CA ILE A 228 -16.19 -2.53 -1.97
C ILE A 228 -16.97 -3.72 -2.54
N LYS A 229 -17.57 -4.59 -1.72
CA LYS A 229 -18.37 -5.74 -2.19
C LYS A 229 -19.59 -5.34 -3.05
N SER A 230 -19.94 -4.05 -3.09
CA SER A 230 -20.97 -3.52 -3.99
C SER A 230 -20.50 -3.24 -5.42
N GLN A 231 -19.20 -3.33 -5.72
CA GLN A 231 -18.65 -3.09 -7.05
C GLN A 231 -18.19 -4.40 -7.72
N THR A 232 -19.13 -4.99 -8.47
CA THR A 232 -19.02 -5.96 -9.59
C THR A 232 -17.86 -6.96 -9.64
N THR A 233 -18.24 -8.24 -9.73
CA THR A 233 -17.41 -9.44 -9.98
C THR A 233 -17.00 -9.63 -11.45
N ASP A 234 -16.94 -8.57 -12.26
CA ASP A 234 -16.51 -8.68 -13.67
C ASP A 234 -14.99 -8.43 -13.77
N PHE A 235 -14.28 -9.42 -14.29
CA PHE A 235 -12.82 -9.39 -14.39
C PHE A 235 -12.44 -9.28 -15.87
N PRO A 236 -11.48 -8.40 -16.26
CA PRO A 236 -11.10 -8.28 -17.65
C PRO A 236 -10.54 -9.59 -18.21
N HIS A 237 -11.15 -10.10 -19.27
CA HIS A 237 -10.72 -11.33 -19.94
C HIS A 237 -11.06 -11.28 -21.43
N LYS A 238 -10.26 -11.94 -22.26
CA LYS A 238 -10.48 -12.03 -23.71
C LYS A 238 -9.63 -13.11 -24.36
N TYR A 239 -9.98 -13.50 -25.58
CA TYR A 239 -9.04 -14.18 -26.47
C TYR A 239 -8.07 -13.16 -27.04
N LEU A 240 -6.76 -13.45 -26.96
CA LEU A 240 -5.73 -12.66 -27.63
C LEU A 240 -5.53 -13.13 -29.08
N ASP A 241 -5.74 -14.43 -29.32
CA ASP A 241 -5.84 -15.06 -30.63
C ASP A 241 -6.66 -16.36 -30.53
N SER A 242 -6.65 -17.19 -31.57
CA SER A 242 -7.40 -18.45 -31.62
C SER A 242 -6.96 -19.49 -30.59
N ASP A 243 -5.74 -19.40 -30.06
CA ASP A 243 -5.15 -20.40 -29.16
C ASP A 243 -4.86 -19.85 -27.76
N THR A 244 -4.96 -18.55 -27.53
CA THR A 244 -4.48 -17.89 -26.31
C THR A 244 -5.59 -17.13 -25.61
N TYR A 245 -5.89 -17.54 -24.39
CA TYR A 245 -6.86 -16.87 -23.54
C TYR A 245 -6.16 -16.02 -22.47
N TYR A 246 -6.70 -14.84 -22.21
CA TYR A 246 -6.19 -13.87 -21.26
C TYR A 246 -7.23 -13.59 -20.17
N VAL A 247 -6.74 -13.52 -18.93
CA VAL A 247 -7.53 -13.12 -17.76
C VAL A 247 -6.70 -12.22 -16.86
N LYS A 248 -7.29 -11.13 -16.36
CA LYS A 248 -6.67 -10.24 -15.37
C LYS A 248 -7.24 -10.48 -13.99
N ILE A 249 -6.34 -10.69 -13.01
CA ILE A 249 -6.70 -10.79 -11.60
C ILE A 249 -6.03 -9.65 -10.87
N SER A 250 -6.81 -8.61 -10.59
CA SER A 250 -6.30 -7.35 -10.02
C SER A 250 -6.05 -7.42 -8.50
N SER A 251 -6.58 -8.43 -7.80
CA SER A 251 -6.38 -8.62 -6.35
C SER A 251 -6.83 -10.01 -5.90
N PHE A 252 -6.27 -10.50 -4.78
CA PHE A 252 -6.75 -11.68 -4.04
C PHE A 252 -7.62 -11.32 -2.82
N SER A 253 -8.15 -10.10 -2.75
CA SER A 253 -8.99 -9.62 -1.64
C SER A 253 -10.49 -9.93 -1.81
N GLY A 254 -10.91 -10.53 -2.94
CA GLY A 254 -12.29 -10.97 -3.16
C GLY A 254 -12.65 -12.21 -2.34
N SER A 255 -13.92 -12.64 -2.41
CA SER A 255 -14.33 -13.88 -1.75
C SER A 255 -13.77 -15.10 -2.48
N LEU A 256 -13.68 -16.23 -1.76
CA LEU A 256 -13.38 -17.53 -2.37
C LEU A 256 -14.34 -17.89 -3.50
N GLU A 257 -15.61 -17.54 -3.33
CA GLU A 257 -16.65 -17.79 -4.33
C GLU A 257 -16.36 -17.00 -5.61
N ASP A 258 -15.94 -15.75 -5.50
CA ASP A 258 -15.58 -14.91 -6.64
C ASP A 258 -14.39 -15.50 -7.40
N MET A 259 -13.35 -15.94 -6.67
CA MET A 259 -12.19 -16.58 -7.28
C MET A 259 -12.57 -17.88 -8.01
N ASN A 260 -13.41 -18.72 -7.40
CA ASN A 260 -13.89 -19.94 -8.06
C ASN A 260 -14.71 -19.62 -9.31
N LYS A 261 -15.63 -18.64 -9.26
CA LYS A 261 -16.40 -18.19 -10.42
C LYS A 261 -15.50 -17.76 -11.57
N VAL A 262 -14.45 -16.98 -11.29
CA VAL A 262 -13.46 -16.57 -12.30
C VAL A 262 -12.81 -17.79 -12.94
N LEU A 263 -12.29 -18.71 -12.12
CA LEU A 263 -11.55 -19.88 -12.59
C LEU A 263 -12.43 -20.89 -13.33
N ASP A 264 -13.71 -21.02 -12.94
CA ASP A 264 -14.68 -21.86 -13.64
C ASP A 264 -15.06 -21.28 -15.00
N GLN A 265 -15.22 -19.95 -15.10
CA GLN A 265 -15.44 -19.30 -16.39
C GLN A 265 -14.24 -19.47 -17.32
N VAL A 266 -13.02 -19.39 -16.81
CA VAL A 266 -11.79 -19.68 -17.58
C VAL A 266 -11.77 -21.15 -18.01
N ALA A 267 -12.09 -22.09 -17.11
CA ALA A 267 -12.07 -23.52 -17.39
C ALA A 267 -13.04 -23.95 -18.50
N GLN A 268 -14.13 -23.20 -18.71
CA GLN A 268 -15.11 -23.46 -19.78
C GLN A 268 -14.64 -22.99 -21.17
N LYS A 269 -13.54 -22.24 -21.26
CA LYS A 269 -13.02 -21.72 -22.53
C LYS A 269 -12.14 -22.75 -23.23
N GLN A 270 -12.07 -22.66 -24.55
CA GLN A 270 -11.27 -23.55 -25.39
C GLN A 270 -10.03 -22.79 -25.84
N PHE A 271 -8.88 -23.09 -25.25
CA PHE A 271 -7.60 -22.48 -25.59
C PHE A 271 -6.45 -23.47 -25.37
N LYS A 272 -5.28 -23.17 -25.94
CA LYS A 272 -4.03 -23.91 -25.69
C LYS A 272 -3.16 -23.19 -24.67
N ASN A 273 -3.12 -21.87 -24.72
CA ASN A 273 -2.26 -21.03 -23.89
C ASN A 273 -3.10 -20.16 -22.95
N LEU A 274 -2.68 -20.04 -21.71
CA LEU A 274 -3.30 -19.17 -20.72
C LEU A 274 -2.33 -18.06 -20.30
N VAL A 275 -2.78 -16.81 -20.41
CA VAL A 275 -2.08 -15.63 -19.89
C VAL A 275 -2.86 -15.08 -18.70
N ILE A 276 -2.20 -14.99 -17.55
CA ILE A 276 -2.77 -14.43 -16.33
C ILE A 276 -2.04 -13.13 -16.00
N ASP A 277 -2.76 -12.01 -16.06
CA ASP A 277 -2.24 -10.70 -15.71
C ASP A 277 -2.39 -10.42 -14.21
N LEU A 278 -1.25 -10.36 -13.51
CA LEU A 278 -1.12 -10.00 -12.10
C LEU A 278 -0.44 -8.63 -11.92
N ARG A 279 -0.31 -7.83 -12.99
CA ARG A 279 0.17 -6.45 -12.88
C ARG A 279 -0.79 -5.63 -12.04
N ASP A 280 -0.22 -4.83 -11.14
CA ASP A 280 -0.94 -4.04 -10.14
C ASP A 280 -1.66 -4.86 -9.04
N ASN A 281 -1.46 -6.19 -8.99
CA ASN A 281 -2.02 -7.03 -7.94
C ASN A 281 -1.13 -7.02 -6.69
N SER A 282 -1.52 -6.24 -5.68
CA SER A 282 -0.81 -6.11 -4.40
C SER A 282 -0.93 -7.33 -3.47
N GLY A 283 -1.60 -8.40 -3.90
CA GLY A 283 -1.92 -9.57 -3.09
C GLY A 283 -3.35 -9.56 -2.56
N GLY A 284 -3.54 -10.17 -1.39
CA GLY A 284 -4.83 -10.33 -0.73
C GLY A 284 -4.80 -11.51 0.24
N SER A 285 -5.91 -12.23 0.36
CA SER A 285 -5.98 -13.38 1.27
C SER A 285 -5.17 -14.56 0.74
N ILE A 286 -4.48 -15.28 1.64
CA ILE A 286 -3.75 -16.50 1.29
C ILE A 286 -4.70 -17.59 0.76
N ASP A 287 -5.93 -17.64 1.26
CA ASP A 287 -6.93 -18.62 0.85
C ASP A 287 -7.37 -18.44 -0.62
N ALA A 288 -7.62 -17.20 -1.06
CA ALA A 288 -7.88 -16.91 -2.48
C ALA A 288 -6.66 -17.21 -3.35
N GLY A 289 -5.45 -16.88 -2.88
CA GLY A 289 -4.20 -17.21 -3.58
C GLY A 289 -3.97 -18.71 -3.72
N MET A 290 -4.23 -19.49 -2.67
CA MET A 290 -4.13 -20.95 -2.70
C MET A 290 -5.16 -21.54 -3.65
N THR A 291 -6.41 -21.12 -3.58
CA THR A 291 -7.47 -21.53 -4.52
C THR A 291 -7.06 -21.28 -5.97
N PHE A 292 -6.48 -20.11 -6.23
CA PHE A 292 -5.95 -19.75 -7.53
C PHE A 292 -4.82 -20.69 -7.98
N ALA A 293 -3.86 -20.98 -7.10
CA ALA A 293 -2.74 -21.84 -7.43
C ALA A 293 -3.15 -23.31 -7.64
N GLU A 294 -4.05 -23.86 -6.82
CA GLU A 294 -4.55 -25.25 -6.90
C GLU A 294 -5.18 -25.56 -8.27
N ARG A 295 -5.88 -24.58 -8.86
CA ARG A 295 -6.53 -24.68 -10.16
C ARG A 295 -5.57 -24.57 -11.34
N LEU A 296 -4.31 -24.26 -11.10
CA LEU A 296 -3.30 -24.06 -12.15
C LEU A 296 -2.19 -25.11 -12.07
N VAL A 297 -1.77 -25.57 -10.89
CA VAL A 297 -0.71 -26.58 -10.81
C VAL A 297 -1.14 -27.92 -11.42
N LYS A 298 -0.24 -28.54 -12.19
CA LYS A 298 -0.46 -29.85 -12.85
C LYS A 298 -0.15 -31.03 -11.95
N GLN A 299 0.61 -30.80 -10.89
CA GLN A 299 0.91 -31.74 -9.82
C GLN A 299 1.15 -30.95 -8.53
N ASP A 300 1.15 -31.64 -7.40
CA ASP A 300 1.47 -31.04 -6.11
C ASP A 300 2.87 -30.39 -6.13
N ILE A 301 2.97 -29.20 -5.54
CA ILE A 301 4.24 -28.50 -5.38
C ILE A 301 4.42 -28.00 -3.94
N VAL A 302 5.67 -28.05 -3.48
CA VAL A 302 6.09 -27.28 -2.30
C VAL A 302 6.44 -25.88 -2.78
N ALA A 303 5.63 -24.89 -2.39
CA ALA A 303 5.86 -23.50 -2.78
C ALA A 303 6.97 -22.86 -1.94
N GLY A 304 7.04 -23.18 -0.64
CA GLY A 304 8.06 -22.65 0.26
C GLY A 304 7.77 -22.98 1.71
N VAL A 305 8.38 -22.24 2.63
CA VAL A 305 8.24 -22.43 4.08
C VAL A 305 8.12 -21.08 4.77
N PHE A 306 7.20 -20.97 5.73
CA PHE A 306 7.14 -19.86 6.67
C PHE A 306 7.94 -20.20 7.93
N LEU A 307 9.04 -19.49 8.16
CA LEU A 307 9.86 -19.57 9.37
C LEU A 307 9.35 -18.57 10.41
N THR A 308 9.05 -19.06 11.60
CA THR A 308 8.45 -18.25 12.65
C THR A 308 9.51 -17.69 13.60
N ARG A 309 9.07 -16.85 14.54
CA ARG A 309 9.89 -16.42 15.66
C ARG A 309 10.50 -17.56 16.47
N LYS A 310 9.83 -18.72 16.59
CA LYS A 310 10.39 -19.87 17.32
C LYS A 310 11.64 -20.42 16.63
N TYR A 311 11.67 -20.43 15.29
CA TYR A 311 12.86 -20.80 14.54
C TYR A 311 14.03 -19.84 14.82
N TYR A 312 13.77 -18.53 14.71
CA TYR A 312 14.80 -17.50 14.90
C TYR A 312 15.27 -17.34 16.34
N ASN A 313 14.53 -17.84 17.33
CA ASN A 313 15.02 -17.89 18.72
C ASN A 313 16.12 -18.95 18.91
N LYS A 314 16.23 -19.92 18.01
CA LYS A 314 17.21 -21.02 18.08
C LYS A 314 18.28 -20.92 17.00
N ASN A 315 17.98 -20.27 15.88
CA ASN A 315 18.80 -20.29 14.68
C ASN A 315 19.08 -18.88 14.18
N ASN A 316 20.33 -18.63 13.75
CA ASN A 316 20.76 -17.36 13.16
C ASN A 316 21.00 -17.43 11.65
N SER A 317 20.84 -18.61 11.05
CA SER A 317 20.97 -18.86 9.61
C SER A 317 19.67 -19.43 9.04
N LEU A 318 19.51 -19.35 7.72
CA LEU A 318 18.41 -20.02 7.04
C LEU A 318 18.61 -21.54 7.08
N PRO A 319 17.52 -22.33 7.10
CA PRO A 319 17.60 -23.78 7.06
C PRO A 319 18.05 -24.26 5.69
N THR A 320 18.75 -25.38 5.65
CA THR A 320 19.06 -26.13 4.43
C THR A 320 17.80 -26.74 3.83
N LYS A 321 17.85 -27.08 2.54
CA LYS A 321 16.75 -27.73 1.84
C LYS A 321 16.31 -29.06 2.49
N GLN A 322 17.23 -29.79 3.10
CA GLN A 322 16.91 -31.05 3.79
C GLN A 322 16.14 -30.79 5.09
N GLU A 323 16.52 -29.76 5.85
CA GLU A 323 15.83 -29.35 7.08
C GLU A 323 14.42 -28.83 6.81
N LEU A 324 14.14 -28.29 5.62
CA LEU A 324 12.77 -27.87 5.28
C LEU A 324 11.77 -29.04 5.30
N ASN A 325 12.21 -30.26 5.00
CA ASN A 325 11.34 -31.44 4.90
C ASN A 325 10.82 -31.93 6.26
N GLN A 326 11.35 -31.42 7.37
CA GLN A 326 10.95 -31.83 8.72
C GLN A 326 9.74 -31.06 9.25
N TYR A 327 9.37 -29.95 8.61
CA TYR A 327 8.29 -29.09 9.08
C TYR A 327 6.92 -29.61 8.66
N ASP A 328 5.91 -29.29 9.46
CA ASP A 328 4.52 -29.64 9.19
C ASP A 328 4.04 -29.00 7.87
N VAL A 329 3.24 -29.75 7.11
CA VAL A 329 2.76 -29.32 5.79
C VAL A 329 1.37 -28.70 5.89
N PHE A 330 1.31 -27.41 5.59
CA PHE A 330 0.08 -26.67 5.35
C PHE A 330 -0.31 -26.74 3.87
N SER A 331 -1.55 -27.14 3.62
CA SER A 331 -2.28 -26.93 2.37
C SER A 331 -3.66 -26.34 2.69
N LYS A 332 -4.42 -25.93 1.68
CA LYS A 332 -5.77 -25.39 1.91
C LYS A 332 -6.68 -26.37 2.68
N ALA A 333 -6.46 -27.68 2.52
CA ALA A 333 -7.23 -28.71 3.20
C ALA A 333 -7.10 -28.67 4.73
N ASN A 334 -6.06 -28.02 5.27
CA ASN A 334 -5.83 -27.91 6.70
C ASN A 334 -5.53 -26.46 7.15
N TYR A 335 -6.31 -25.48 6.67
CA TYR A 335 -6.14 -24.05 6.95
C TYR A 335 -5.87 -23.67 8.41
N GLU A 336 -6.48 -24.36 9.37
CA GLU A 336 -6.22 -24.14 10.79
C GLU A 336 -4.75 -24.33 11.18
N LEU A 337 -4.02 -25.20 10.49
CA LEU A 337 -2.60 -25.45 10.73
C LEU A 337 -1.75 -24.21 10.42
N LEU A 338 -2.11 -23.41 9.42
CA LEU A 338 -1.41 -22.15 9.16
C LEU A 338 -1.61 -21.18 10.33
N LEU A 339 -2.87 -21.00 10.77
CA LEU A 339 -3.23 -20.08 11.84
C LEU A 339 -2.55 -20.45 13.16
N LYS A 340 -2.64 -21.72 13.57
CA LYS A 340 -2.03 -22.21 14.82
C LYS A 340 -0.51 -22.30 14.67
N GLY A 341 -0.03 -22.84 13.56
CA GLY A 341 1.37 -23.18 13.36
C GLY A 341 2.29 -21.96 13.31
N ILE A 342 1.84 -20.78 12.84
CA ILE A 342 2.66 -19.56 12.85
C ILE A 342 3.08 -19.20 14.28
N SER A 343 2.19 -19.45 15.26
CA SER A 343 2.46 -19.18 16.67
C SER A 343 3.08 -20.38 17.42
N GLU A 344 2.84 -21.60 16.96
CA GLU A 344 3.15 -22.82 17.69
C GLU A 344 4.39 -23.58 17.19
N LYS A 345 4.76 -23.43 15.92
CA LYS A 345 5.80 -24.23 15.25
C LYS A 345 6.99 -23.37 14.86
N GLU A 346 8.12 -24.00 14.54
CA GLU A 346 9.32 -23.31 14.04
C GLU A 346 9.21 -22.98 12.56
N GLY A 347 8.65 -23.90 11.78
CA GLY A 347 8.39 -23.73 10.37
C GLY A 347 7.09 -24.41 9.97
N ILE A 348 6.49 -23.90 8.90
CA ILE A 348 5.33 -24.50 8.23
C ILE A 348 5.59 -24.52 6.74
N VAL A 349 5.52 -25.70 6.11
CA VAL A 349 5.67 -25.85 4.67
C VAL A 349 4.37 -25.44 3.98
N LEU A 350 4.47 -24.56 2.99
CA LEU A 350 3.37 -24.23 2.09
C LEU A 350 3.35 -25.21 0.92
N LYS A 351 2.34 -26.08 0.87
CA LYS A 351 2.10 -27.02 -0.23
C LYS A 351 0.85 -26.63 -0.99
N VAL A 352 0.98 -26.51 -2.32
CA VAL A 352 -0.15 -26.33 -3.24
C VAL A 352 -0.49 -27.70 -3.83
N GLU A 353 -1.75 -28.11 -3.68
CA GLU A 353 -2.24 -29.41 -4.12
C GLU A 353 -3.03 -29.27 -5.42
N ALA A 354 -2.78 -30.12 -6.40
CA ALA A 354 -3.49 -30.05 -7.67
C ALA A 354 -4.95 -30.46 -7.49
N LYS A 355 -5.89 -29.55 -7.81
CA LYS A 355 -7.32 -29.81 -7.66
C LYS A 355 -8.12 -29.09 -8.75
N ASN A 356 -8.93 -29.84 -9.50
CA ASN A 356 -9.76 -29.33 -10.59
C ASN A 356 -8.96 -28.44 -11.58
N THR A 357 -7.73 -28.86 -11.90
CA THR A 357 -6.78 -28.08 -12.69
C THR A 357 -7.36 -27.69 -14.04
N ILE A 358 -7.24 -26.41 -14.39
CA ILE A 358 -7.60 -25.86 -15.69
C ILE A 358 -6.68 -26.45 -16.76
N ALA A 359 -7.25 -26.96 -17.84
CA ALA A 359 -6.48 -27.52 -18.94
C ALA A 359 -5.77 -26.40 -19.73
N TYR A 360 -4.45 -26.46 -19.81
CA TYR A 360 -3.62 -25.59 -20.66
C TYR A 360 -2.31 -26.29 -21.06
N GLN A 361 -1.78 -25.92 -22.22
CA GLN A 361 -0.46 -26.36 -22.68
C GLN A 361 0.63 -25.47 -22.07
N LYS A 362 0.55 -24.16 -22.29
CA LYS A 362 1.51 -23.16 -21.76
C LYS A 362 0.80 -22.14 -20.88
N LEU A 363 1.45 -21.76 -19.78
CA LEU A 363 0.98 -20.75 -18.82
C LEU A 363 1.98 -19.60 -18.73
N TYR A 364 1.47 -18.38 -18.74
CA TYR A 364 2.24 -17.15 -18.65
C TYR A 364 1.67 -16.23 -17.58
N PHE A 365 2.55 -15.66 -16.74
CA PHE A 365 2.17 -14.63 -15.77
C PHE A 365 2.69 -13.27 -16.21
N LEU A 366 1.84 -12.24 -16.18
CA LEU A 366 2.27 -10.85 -16.36
C LEU A 366 2.42 -10.18 -15.00
N VAL A 367 3.56 -9.53 -14.77
CA VAL A 367 3.92 -8.96 -13.47
C VAL A 367 4.55 -7.58 -13.60
N ASN A 368 4.43 -6.77 -12.55
CA ASN A 368 5.12 -5.48 -12.44
C ASN A 368 5.57 -5.21 -10.99
N GLU A 369 6.18 -4.05 -10.76
CA GLU A 369 6.69 -3.61 -9.46
C GLU A 369 5.62 -3.48 -8.36
N LYS A 370 4.34 -3.59 -8.71
CA LYS A 370 3.21 -3.57 -7.78
C LYS A 370 2.63 -4.97 -7.52
N THR A 371 3.05 -5.98 -8.27
CA THR A 371 2.75 -7.38 -7.97
C THR A 371 3.44 -7.76 -6.67
N ALA A 372 2.70 -8.20 -5.64
CA ALA A 372 3.26 -8.33 -4.29
C ALA A 372 2.59 -9.42 -3.44
N SER A 373 3.19 -9.74 -2.28
CA SER A 373 2.60 -10.57 -1.23
C SER A 373 2.14 -11.92 -1.78
N THR A 374 0.88 -12.31 -1.59
CA THR A 374 0.31 -13.61 -2.02
C THR A 374 0.61 -13.97 -3.48
N CYS A 375 0.86 -13.01 -4.38
CA CYS A 375 1.32 -13.30 -5.74
C CYS A 375 2.73 -13.92 -5.79
N GLU A 376 3.66 -13.43 -4.98
CA GLU A 376 5.09 -13.75 -5.05
C GLU A 376 5.44 -15.21 -4.76
N PRO A 377 4.88 -15.90 -3.74
CA PRO A 377 5.18 -17.31 -3.49
C PRO A 377 4.58 -18.20 -4.58
N ILE A 378 3.44 -17.80 -5.16
CA ILE A 378 2.81 -18.50 -6.29
C ILE A 378 3.72 -18.37 -7.52
N LEU A 379 4.07 -17.13 -7.90
CA LEU A 379 4.96 -16.86 -9.02
C LEU A 379 6.28 -17.63 -8.91
N GLN A 380 6.93 -17.51 -7.75
CA GLN A 380 8.20 -18.19 -7.50
C GLN A 380 8.05 -19.72 -7.51
N GLY A 381 6.97 -20.26 -6.92
CA GLY A 381 6.69 -21.70 -6.93
C GLY A 381 6.48 -22.24 -8.35
N PHE A 382 5.70 -21.54 -9.18
CA PHE A 382 5.51 -21.92 -10.58
C PHE A 382 6.79 -21.84 -11.40
N LYS A 383 7.62 -20.81 -11.16
CA LYS A 383 8.92 -20.62 -11.83
C LYS A 383 9.92 -21.72 -11.44
N GLU A 384 10.08 -22.00 -10.15
CA GLU A 384 10.98 -23.06 -9.66
C GLU A 384 10.59 -24.45 -10.18
N ASN A 385 9.30 -24.69 -10.37
CA ASN A 385 8.76 -25.95 -10.91
C ASN A 385 8.62 -25.95 -12.44
N LYS A 386 9.08 -24.91 -13.15
CA LYS A 386 9.01 -24.77 -14.61
C LYS A 386 7.58 -24.93 -15.18
N MET A 387 6.57 -24.50 -14.43
CA MET A 387 5.15 -24.64 -14.79
C MET A 387 4.59 -23.43 -15.55
N ALA A 388 5.26 -22.28 -15.46
CA ALA A 388 4.88 -21.05 -16.15
C ALA A 388 6.11 -20.20 -16.48
N LEU A 389 5.95 -19.29 -17.45
CA LEU A 389 6.91 -18.21 -17.70
C LEU A 389 6.38 -16.90 -17.11
N ILE A 390 7.24 -16.17 -16.40
CA ILE A 390 6.95 -14.87 -15.84
C ILE A 390 7.46 -13.78 -16.78
N ILE A 391 6.59 -12.84 -17.16
CA ILE A 391 6.87 -11.80 -18.16
C ILE A 391 6.55 -10.43 -17.57
N GLY A 392 7.45 -9.46 -17.72
CA GLY A 392 7.21 -8.08 -17.29
C GLY A 392 8.36 -7.49 -16.50
N LYS A 393 8.08 -6.93 -15.32
CA LYS A 393 9.09 -6.35 -14.42
C LYS A 393 9.14 -7.12 -13.11
N LYS A 394 10.25 -6.98 -12.38
CA LYS A 394 10.42 -7.53 -11.04
C LYS A 394 9.26 -7.17 -10.12
N SER A 395 8.78 -8.13 -9.33
CA SER A 395 7.72 -7.91 -8.33
C SER A 395 8.22 -7.06 -7.14
N ALA A 396 7.30 -6.68 -6.25
CA ALA A 396 7.54 -5.71 -5.19
C ALA A 396 8.52 -6.16 -4.09
N GLY A 397 8.66 -7.46 -3.84
CA GLY A 397 9.45 -7.99 -2.74
C GLY A 397 8.83 -7.72 -1.37
N LYS A 398 7.51 -7.88 -1.23
CA LYS A 398 6.83 -7.78 0.06
C LYS A 398 6.29 -9.15 0.42
N MET A 399 7.07 -9.95 1.16
CA MET A 399 6.75 -11.37 1.34
C MET A 399 6.87 -11.89 2.79
N LEU A 400 6.84 -11.01 3.78
CA LEU A 400 6.64 -11.45 5.17
C LEU A 400 5.17 -11.76 5.44
N ASN A 401 4.92 -12.80 6.23
CA ASN A 401 3.58 -13.05 6.76
C ASN A 401 3.38 -12.16 7.98
N ALA A 402 2.32 -11.35 7.96
CA ALA A 402 2.00 -10.41 9.02
C ALA A 402 0.63 -10.66 9.61
N GLU A 403 0.50 -10.29 10.88
CA GLU A 403 -0.71 -10.36 11.67
C GLU A 403 -1.15 -8.96 12.10
N GLU A 404 -2.45 -8.79 12.32
CA GLU A 404 -3.03 -7.56 12.83
C GLU A 404 -3.17 -7.61 14.35
N PHE A 405 -2.63 -6.59 15.02
CA PHE A 405 -2.71 -6.42 16.47
C PHE A 405 -3.48 -5.14 16.80
N LYS A 406 -4.64 -5.29 17.45
CA LYS A 406 -5.43 -4.15 17.94
C LYS A 406 -4.67 -3.41 19.04
N ILE A 407 -4.70 -2.09 18.96
CA ILE A 407 -4.10 -1.14 19.90
C ILE A 407 -5.21 -0.23 20.44
N ARG A 408 -4.90 0.58 21.45
CA ARG A 408 -5.78 1.64 21.95
C ARG A 408 -6.23 2.60 20.83
N ASP A 409 -7.34 3.30 21.10
CA ASP A 409 -7.88 4.37 20.25
C ASP A 409 -8.16 3.97 18.78
N GLY A 410 -8.48 2.70 18.55
CA GLY A 410 -8.84 2.15 17.24
C GLY A 410 -7.66 1.88 16.30
N TYR A 411 -6.43 2.09 16.76
CA TYR A 411 -5.24 1.76 15.98
C TYR A 411 -5.07 0.24 15.85
N THR A 412 -4.52 -0.18 14.73
CA THR A 412 -4.10 -1.55 14.43
C THR A 412 -2.67 -1.50 13.93
N LEU A 413 -1.83 -2.38 14.47
CA LEU A 413 -0.49 -2.65 13.96
C LEU A 413 -0.53 -3.90 13.08
N PHE A 414 -0.07 -3.76 11.85
CA PHE A 414 0.26 -4.88 10.98
C PHE A 414 1.75 -5.15 11.13
N LEU A 415 2.08 -6.34 11.65
CA LEU A 415 3.43 -6.71 12.07
C LEU A 415 3.81 -8.06 11.46
N PRO A 416 5.00 -8.19 10.84
CA PRO A 416 5.46 -9.48 10.35
C PRO A 416 5.86 -10.41 11.50
N THR A 417 5.25 -11.59 11.54
CA THR A 417 5.43 -12.61 12.58
C THR A 417 6.05 -13.91 12.05
N ALA A 418 6.08 -14.09 10.72
CA ALA A 418 6.86 -15.14 10.06
C ALA A 418 7.50 -14.65 8.75
N MET A 419 8.65 -15.24 8.42
CA MET A 419 9.38 -14.99 7.18
C MET A 419 9.15 -16.14 6.21
N TYR A 420 8.74 -15.83 4.98
CA TYR A 420 8.71 -16.80 3.91
C TYR A 420 10.08 -16.99 3.26
N ILE A 421 10.43 -18.24 3.00
CA ILE A 421 11.52 -18.62 2.09
C ILE A 421 11.02 -19.62 1.04
N THR A 422 11.63 -19.61 -0.14
CA THR A 422 11.25 -20.51 -1.24
C THR A 422 11.64 -21.95 -0.95
N SER A 423 11.12 -22.89 -1.75
CA SER A 423 11.50 -24.32 -1.70
C SER A 423 13.02 -24.58 -1.87
N GLN A 424 13.74 -23.60 -2.42
CA GLN A 424 15.21 -23.63 -2.58
C GLN A 424 15.95 -22.79 -1.54
N GLY A 425 15.28 -22.34 -0.48
CA GLY A 425 15.89 -21.60 0.63
C GLY A 425 16.22 -20.14 0.32
N LYS A 426 15.57 -19.53 -0.67
CA LYS A 426 15.78 -18.11 -1.02
C LYS A 426 14.80 -17.21 -0.29
N VAL A 427 15.24 -16.00 0.06
CA VAL A 427 14.37 -14.94 0.60
C VAL A 427 13.74 -14.18 -0.56
N LEU A 428 12.44 -13.88 -0.47
CA LEU A 428 11.76 -12.99 -1.41
C LEU A 428 11.52 -11.58 -0.85
N ASP A 429 11.50 -11.42 0.48
CA ASP A 429 11.32 -10.11 1.08
C ASP A 429 12.43 -9.14 0.69
N GLN A 430 12.07 -7.91 0.35
CA GLN A 430 12.91 -6.86 -0.24
C GLN A 430 13.55 -7.18 -1.61
N ILE A 431 13.41 -8.41 -2.12
CA ILE A 431 14.05 -8.86 -3.35
C ILE A 431 13.03 -8.93 -4.48
N GLY A 432 11.91 -9.62 -4.24
CA GLY A 432 10.88 -9.92 -5.22
C GLY A 432 11.22 -11.12 -6.11
N VAL A 433 10.38 -11.33 -7.11
CA VAL A 433 10.49 -12.36 -8.14
C VAL A 433 10.92 -11.69 -9.43
N GLU A 434 12.06 -12.11 -9.96
CA GLU A 434 12.54 -11.66 -11.26
C GLU A 434 11.72 -12.31 -12.39
N PRO A 435 11.34 -11.58 -13.45
CA PRO A 435 10.69 -12.17 -14.60
C PRO A 435 11.67 -13.09 -15.37
N ASP A 436 11.15 -14.10 -16.06
CA ASP A 436 11.91 -14.87 -17.05
C ASP A 436 12.17 -14.04 -18.31
N ILE A 437 11.20 -13.19 -18.68
CA ILE A 437 11.30 -12.24 -19.80
C ILE A 437 11.09 -10.82 -19.28
N LEU A 438 12.18 -10.05 -19.20
CA LEU A 438 12.15 -8.65 -18.78
C LEU A 438 11.57 -7.75 -19.88
N VAL A 439 10.50 -7.03 -19.55
CA VAL A 439 9.89 -6.00 -20.41
C VAL A 439 9.97 -4.65 -19.70
N LYS A 440 10.86 -3.77 -20.19
CA LYS A 440 11.16 -2.48 -19.54
C LYS A 440 10.05 -1.44 -19.69
N GLU A 441 9.38 -1.44 -20.84
CA GLU A 441 8.34 -0.47 -21.16
C GLU A 441 6.95 -0.99 -20.76
N ALA A 442 6.03 -0.08 -20.46
CA ALA A 442 4.63 -0.45 -20.28
C ALA A 442 4.08 -0.98 -21.61
N PHE A 443 3.43 -2.14 -21.58
CA PHE A 443 2.88 -2.78 -22.77
C PHE A 443 1.41 -3.15 -22.58
N SER A 444 0.64 -3.10 -23.66
CA SER A 444 -0.75 -3.56 -23.66
C SER A 444 -0.81 -5.08 -23.56
N GLU A 445 -1.93 -5.60 -23.06
CA GLU A 445 -2.23 -7.03 -23.07
C GLU A 445 -2.10 -7.66 -24.48
N ASP A 446 -2.49 -6.96 -25.55
CA ASP A 446 -2.38 -7.47 -26.93
C ASP A 446 -0.91 -7.64 -27.39
N SER A 447 0.00 -6.85 -26.82
CA SER A 447 1.42 -6.89 -27.18
C SER A 447 2.12 -8.14 -26.63
N ILE A 448 1.49 -8.91 -25.73
CA ILE A 448 2.10 -10.10 -25.12
C ILE A 448 2.41 -11.20 -26.13
N LEU A 449 1.62 -11.29 -27.21
CA LEU A 449 1.78 -12.33 -28.24
C LEU A 449 3.19 -12.33 -28.86
N LYS A 450 3.87 -11.18 -28.86
CA LYS A 450 5.26 -11.03 -29.35
C LYS A 450 6.29 -11.78 -28.49
N TYR A 451 5.98 -12.06 -27.22
CA TYR A 451 6.88 -12.69 -26.26
C TYR A 451 6.62 -14.18 -26.07
N ILE A 452 5.43 -14.68 -26.46
CA ILE A 452 5.00 -16.06 -26.16
C ILE A 452 4.93 -16.98 -27.39
N LYS A 453 5.03 -16.42 -28.59
CA LYS A 453 4.99 -17.15 -29.88
C LYS A 453 6.35 -17.57 -30.42
N ASN A 454 7.42 -17.20 -29.74
CA ASN A 454 8.78 -17.72 -29.96
C ASN A 454 9.07 -18.81 -28.93
#